data_AF-A0A543H8K3-F1
#
_entry.id   AF-A0A543H8K3-F1
#
_cell.length_a   1.000
_cell.length_b   1.000
_cell.length_c   1.000
_cell.angle_alpha   90.00
_cell.angle_beta   90.00
_cell.angle_gamma   90.00
#
_symmetry.space_group_name_H-M   'P 1'
#
loop_
_entity.id
_entity.type
_entity.pdbx_description
1 polymer ?
#
loop_
_entity_poly.entity_id
_entity_poly.type
_entity_poly.pdbx_seq_one_letter_code
_entity_poly.pdbx_strand_id
1 'polypeptide(L)'
;MMPAGVGHEAWRGDLPLTIRFNPPPGWPAPPATWLPSDDWLPDPAWPAPPDGWSWWTVTARPANPAGPQVTVRSGRPSFPVATRAAQSTVSLAALFPERAREGASYGTGQTGYAAERAPAPAMRTKAGREYYVPASARAESMLDESGPHHLATGALDEGTVAHAAADVAAASDEAAAAPPGIRLSPLLRLVRDGSGVRAQFKVGGPAALALSEVLAPAVEAAVGRSDPGSAGTARGSAGGGDGARAGSGTGTGSGSGTGAGRRGFFRWRGARGGSGGSAGGGGPVNTPVVGVEIASLTKRALDARRDQDLDAALAVERDLLSLHRRSFPSIRRPVVPPLPPLDPDEEAAVRQRCLESALGGVERPSRGELAAARASSAEPAEKLLQASRVARDLHSQRRQALADAAWLLLSAHDPATVVAVVDEALRLSRADLTCLDAGTDATTNRAYVTVLLRFAPMVVVADEVVEGSNGRRSRRPRTPRERQQVYAAGLASAVLAATKQVDSVAPGADDVNVVVVRPTRNNAGVEPIYVGTFDREDVALRHPEADPLPLLVASAAPDGIRLLGPDREVTALDPARDVDRSLHEIVAACRSALNPATR
;
A
#
# COMPACT_ATOMS: atom_id res chain seq x y z
N MET A 1 -20.75 24.22 44.85
CA MET A 1 -20.60 22.80 45.22
C MET A 1 -21.26 21.97 44.13
N MET A 2 -20.48 21.58 43.13
CA MET A 2 -20.84 20.80 41.94
C MET A 2 -19.65 19.87 41.70
N PRO A 3 -19.83 18.56 41.45
CA PRO A 3 -18.70 17.68 41.22
C PRO A 3 -18.19 17.88 39.79
N ALA A 4 -16.92 18.29 39.70
CA ALA A 4 -16.11 18.23 38.50
C ALA A 4 -15.56 16.80 38.32
N GLY A 5 -15.44 16.36 37.07
CA GLY A 5 -14.59 15.22 36.69
C GLY A 5 -15.34 14.03 36.11
N VAL A 6 -15.94 14.20 34.93
CA VAL A 6 -16.23 13.06 34.06
C VAL A 6 -14.86 12.54 33.57
N GLY A 7 -14.48 11.37 34.06
CA GLY A 7 -13.26 10.69 33.65
C GLY A 7 -13.28 10.38 32.16
N HIS A 8 -12.18 10.71 31.50
CA HIS A 8 -11.83 10.13 30.20
C HIS A 8 -11.57 8.63 30.38
N GLU A 9 -12.59 7.80 30.26
CA GLU A 9 -12.39 6.36 30.03
C GLU A 9 -11.80 6.17 28.63
N ALA A 10 -10.49 5.90 28.61
CA ALA A 10 -9.73 5.49 27.44
C ALA A 10 -10.28 4.14 26.92
N TRP A 11 -10.77 4.12 25.68
CA TRP A 11 -11.31 2.93 25.06
C TRP A 11 -10.21 1.93 24.63
N ARG A 12 -10.56 0.64 24.75
CA ARG A 12 -9.70 -0.57 24.72
C ARG A 12 -9.44 -1.10 23.30
N GLY A 13 -8.76 -0.32 22.45
CA GLY A 13 -8.32 -0.78 21.12
C GLY A 13 -6.81 -1.02 21.02
N ASP A 14 -6.02 -0.23 21.73
CA ASP A 14 -4.57 -0.40 21.76
C ASP A 14 -4.25 -1.56 22.70
N LEU A 15 -3.87 -2.73 22.17
CA LEU A 15 -3.09 -3.67 22.96
C LEU A 15 -1.82 -2.91 23.36
N PRO A 16 -1.63 -2.54 24.64
CA PRO A 16 -0.44 -1.80 25.00
C PRO A 16 0.71 -2.81 25.02
N LEU A 17 1.35 -2.94 23.86
CA LEU A 17 2.61 -3.64 23.74
C LEU A 17 3.68 -2.76 24.36
N THR A 18 4.35 -3.32 25.36
CA THR A 18 5.51 -2.68 25.95
C THR A 18 6.74 -3.51 25.59
N ILE A 19 7.70 -2.86 24.93
CA ILE A 19 9.05 -3.38 24.74
C ILE A 19 9.90 -2.80 25.86
N ARG A 20 10.46 -3.66 26.71
CA ARG A 20 11.24 -3.25 27.87
C ARG A 20 12.65 -3.83 27.83
N PHE A 21 13.63 -2.98 28.12
CA PHE A 21 15.01 -3.39 28.31
C PHE A 21 15.16 -4.24 29.59
N ASN A 22 15.81 -5.39 29.46
CA ASN A 22 16.09 -6.35 30.53
C ASN A 22 17.60 -6.34 30.83
N PRO A 23 18.07 -5.50 31.77
CA PRO A 23 19.49 -5.41 32.10
C PRO A 23 19.97 -6.72 32.75
N PRO A 24 21.18 -7.20 32.41
CA PRO A 24 21.75 -8.39 33.02
C PRO A 24 22.13 -8.15 34.50
N PRO A 25 22.34 -9.21 35.29
CA PRO A 25 22.72 -9.09 36.68
C PRO A 25 24.00 -8.24 36.86
N GLY A 26 23.96 -7.29 37.79
CA GLY A 26 25.08 -6.38 38.09
C GLY A 26 25.12 -5.10 37.25
N TRP A 27 24.24 -4.95 36.26
CA TRP A 27 24.08 -3.69 35.52
C TRP A 27 23.09 -2.75 36.22
N PRO A 28 23.24 -1.43 36.05
CA PRO A 28 22.24 -0.48 36.57
C PRO A 28 20.90 -0.69 35.84
N ALA A 29 19.80 -0.66 36.60
CA ALA A 29 18.46 -0.74 36.02
C ALA A 29 18.07 0.63 35.43
N PRO A 30 17.93 0.77 34.10
CA PRO A 30 17.53 2.03 33.53
C PRO A 30 16.02 2.27 33.71
N PRO A 31 15.54 3.51 33.49
CA PRO A 31 14.11 3.81 33.47
C PRO A 31 13.34 2.92 32.48
N ALA A 32 12.06 2.66 32.75
CA ALA A 32 11.23 1.76 31.93
C ALA A 32 11.13 2.18 30.45
N THR A 33 11.31 3.47 30.14
CA THR A 33 11.24 4.04 28.79
C THR A 33 12.62 4.24 28.15
N TRP A 34 13.69 3.73 28.76
CA TRP A 34 15.04 3.91 28.24
C TRP A 34 15.25 3.12 26.95
N LEU A 35 15.81 3.79 25.95
CA LEU A 35 16.21 3.23 24.68
C LEU A 35 17.66 3.69 24.39
N PRO A 36 18.59 2.76 24.13
CA PRO A 36 19.94 3.14 23.73
C PRO A 36 19.92 3.81 22.36
N SER A 37 20.71 4.87 22.21
CA SER A 37 21.06 5.43 20.90
C SER A 37 21.89 4.43 20.10
N ASP A 38 21.97 4.60 18.78
CA ASP A 38 22.74 3.70 17.90
C ASP A 38 24.24 3.69 18.21
N ASP A 39 24.76 4.78 18.80
CA ASP A 39 26.16 4.91 19.24
C ASP A 39 26.37 4.52 20.72
N TRP A 40 25.35 3.98 21.39
CA TRP A 40 25.47 3.62 22.80
C TRP A 40 26.36 2.40 23.00
N LEU A 41 27.28 2.48 23.96
CA LEU A 41 28.12 1.37 24.41
C LEU A 41 27.91 1.14 25.91
N PRO A 42 27.87 -0.11 26.37
CA PRO A 42 27.88 -0.39 27.80
C PRO A 42 29.19 0.07 28.41
N ASP A 43 29.15 0.45 29.69
CA ASP A 43 30.36 0.81 30.41
C ASP A 43 31.32 -0.40 30.42
N PRO A 44 32.57 -0.25 29.96
CA PRO A 44 33.54 -1.35 29.94
C PRO A 44 33.87 -1.94 31.32
N ALA A 45 33.49 -1.27 32.41
CA ALA A 45 33.60 -1.78 33.78
C ALA A 45 32.46 -2.72 34.19
N TRP A 46 31.36 -2.79 33.43
CA TRP A 46 30.25 -3.68 33.75
C TRP A 46 30.58 -5.15 33.47
N PRO A 47 30.03 -6.09 34.27
CA PRO A 47 30.27 -7.51 34.05
C PRO A 47 29.69 -7.97 32.70
N ALA A 48 30.31 -8.98 32.09
CA ALA A 48 29.78 -9.57 30.87
C ALA A 48 28.40 -10.21 31.13
N PRO A 49 27.45 -10.08 30.19
CA PRO A 49 26.16 -10.74 30.29
C PRO A 49 26.33 -12.28 30.27
N PRO A 50 25.41 -13.04 30.89
CA PRO A 50 25.36 -14.49 30.72
C PRO A 50 25.17 -14.89 29.25
N ASP A 51 25.67 -16.07 28.88
CA ASP A 51 25.47 -16.61 27.53
C ASP A 51 23.97 -16.76 27.20
N GLY A 52 23.56 -16.28 26.03
CA GLY A 52 22.17 -16.34 25.56
C GLY A 52 21.21 -15.37 26.27
N TRP A 53 21.72 -14.32 26.93
CA TRP A 53 20.89 -13.32 27.58
C TRP A 53 19.91 -12.63 26.61
N SER A 54 18.67 -12.46 27.05
CA SER A 54 17.64 -11.73 26.31
C SER A 54 17.55 -10.29 26.82
N TRP A 55 18.01 -9.33 26.00
CA TRP A 55 18.05 -7.90 26.34
C TRP A 55 16.69 -7.21 26.30
N TRP A 56 15.72 -7.80 25.62
CA TRP A 56 14.44 -7.15 25.33
C TRP A 56 13.30 -8.11 25.60
N THR A 57 12.33 -7.64 26.38
CA THR A 57 11.09 -8.37 26.66
C THR A 57 9.93 -7.65 25.98
N VAL A 58 9.12 -8.40 25.24
CA VAL A 58 7.90 -7.91 24.60
C VAL A 58 6.72 -8.42 25.42
N THR A 59 6.00 -7.52 26.07
CA THR A 59 4.81 -7.89 26.85
C THR A 59 3.57 -7.32 26.19
N ALA A 60 2.65 -8.21 25.77
CA ALA A 60 1.29 -7.85 25.45
C ALA A 60 0.47 -7.85 26.72
N ARG A 61 0.02 -6.66 27.15
CA ARG A 61 -0.95 -6.60 28.24
C ARG A 61 -2.31 -6.99 27.67
N PRO A 62 -2.95 -8.08 28.12
CA PRO A 62 -4.30 -8.38 27.69
C PRO A 62 -5.22 -7.23 28.13
N ALA A 63 -6.06 -6.74 27.22
CA ALA A 63 -7.11 -5.82 27.57
C ALA A 63 -8.00 -6.50 28.62
N ASN A 64 -8.03 -5.97 29.84
CA ASN A 64 -8.76 -6.55 30.96
C ASN A 64 -10.23 -6.81 30.55
N PRO A 65 -10.83 -8.00 30.69
CA PRO A 65 -12.19 -8.27 30.19
C PRO A 65 -13.32 -7.77 31.12
N ALA A 66 -13.04 -7.00 32.16
CA ALA A 66 -14.07 -6.51 33.08
C ALA A 66 -14.88 -5.35 32.47
N GLY A 67 -16.05 -5.67 31.91
CA GLY A 67 -17.13 -4.74 31.54
C GLY A 67 -18.39 -5.54 31.19
N PRO A 68 -19.58 -5.22 31.74
CA PRO A 68 -20.78 -6.02 31.54
C PRO A 68 -21.24 -6.00 30.08
N GLN A 69 -21.30 -7.18 29.47
CA GLN A 69 -21.73 -7.41 28.10
C GLN A 69 -23.26 -7.28 28.03
N VAL A 70 -23.76 -6.26 27.34
CA VAL A 70 -25.19 -6.11 27.02
C VAL A 70 -25.46 -6.90 25.75
N THR A 71 -26.17 -8.02 25.87
CA THR A 71 -26.62 -8.83 24.74
C THR A 71 -27.79 -8.13 24.03
N VAL A 72 -27.57 -7.62 22.82
CA VAL A 72 -28.65 -7.25 21.88
C VAL A 72 -28.63 -8.23 20.71
N ARG A 73 -29.80 -8.78 20.42
CA ARG A 73 -30.01 -9.86 19.45
C ARG A 73 -30.79 -9.28 18.26
N SER A 74 -30.20 -9.22 17.06
CA SER A 74 -30.96 -9.05 15.80
C SER A 74 -30.13 -9.40 14.57
N GLY A 75 -30.66 -10.29 13.72
CA GLY A 75 -30.06 -10.69 12.46
C GLY A 75 -30.36 -9.71 11.32
N ARG A 76 -29.29 -9.10 10.79
CA ARG A 76 -29.13 -8.51 9.46
C ARG A 76 -27.62 -8.24 9.29
N PRO A 77 -27.00 -8.45 8.11
CA PRO A 77 -25.63 -8.00 7.88
C PRO A 77 -25.63 -6.47 7.93
N SER A 78 -25.04 -5.91 8.98
CA SER A 78 -24.91 -4.48 9.22
C SER A 78 -23.43 -4.11 9.19
N PHE A 79 -23.04 -3.10 8.41
CA PHE A 79 -21.68 -2.58 8.43
C PHE A 79 -21.43 -1.84 9.76
N PRO A 80 -20.36 -2.08 10.52
CA PRO A 80 -20.19 -1.51 11.87
C PRO A 80 -19.23 -0.31 11.88
N VAL A 81 -19.37 0.56 12.88
CA VAL A 81 -18.59 1.81 13.06
C VAL A 81 -17.84 1.79 14.39
N ALA A 82 -16.51 2.06 14.38
CA ALA A 82 -15.81 2.77 15.46
C ALA A 82 -14.39 3.25 15.07
N THR A 83 -14.13 4.57 15.07
CA THR A 83 -13.04 5.22 15.86
C THR A 83 -12.97 6.74 15.65
N ARG A 84 -12.61 7.46 16.72
CA ARG A 84 -12.28 8.89 16.76
C ARG A 84 -10.83 8.98 17.25
N ALA A 85 -9.90 9.45 16.43
CA ALA A 85 -8.47 9.37 16.72
C ALA A 85 -7.93 10.57 17.53
N ALA A 86 -7.02 10.25 18.47
CA ALA A 86 -6.18 11.19 19.20
C ALA A 86 -5.05 11.76 18.31
N GLN A 87 -4.65 13.01 18.60
CA GLN A 87 -3.72 13.78 17.78
C GLN A 87 -2.26 13.59 18.22
N SER A 88 -1.40 13.14 17.30
CA SER A 88 0.06 13.42 17.32
C SER A 88 0.64 13.23 15.92
N THR A 89 1.47 14.18 15.48
CA THR A 89 1.76 14.46 14.07
C THR A 89 3.17 14.05 13.64
N VAL A 90 3.31 13.10 12.70
CA VAL A 90 4.47 12.96 11.80
C VAL A 90 4.01 12.33 10.48
N SER A 91 4.43 12.86 9.32
CA SER A 91 4.11 12.33 7.98
C SER A 91 5.16 11.32 7.50
N LEU A 92 4.74 10.08 7.22
CA LEU A 92 5.61 8.99 6.70
C LEU A 92 6.25 9.31 5.32
N ALA A 93 5.64 10.22 4.53
CA ALA A 93 6.21 10.70 3.27
C ALA A 93 7.53 11.49 3.45
N ALA A 94 7.87 11.92 4.67
CA ALA A 94 9.13 12.61 4.97
C ALA A 94 10.31 11.67 5.27
N LEU A 95 10.07 10.36 5.43
CA LEU A 95 11.10 9.38 5.80
C LEU A 95 11.76 8.69 4.59
N PHE A 96 11.29 8.95 3.37
CA PHE A 96 11.86 8.38 2.15
C PHE A 96 12.15 9.51 1.15
N PRO A 97 13.40 10.00 1.04
CA PRO A 97 13.75 10.90 -0.04
C PRO A 97 13.62 10.14 -1.36
N GLU A 98 12.63 10.49 -2.18
CA GLU A 98 12.57 10.06 -3.56
C GLU A 98 13.88 10.42 -4.25
N ARG A 99 14.56 9.40 -4.80
CA ARG A 99 15.57 9.60 -5.84
C ARG A 99 14.88 10.20 -7.05
N ALA A 100 14.78 11.53 -7.09
CA ALA A 100 14.55 12.28 -8.31
C ALA A 100 15.66 11.92 -9.30
N ARG A 101 15.33 11.16 -10.34
CA ARG A 101 16.19 11.01 -11.50
C ARG A 101 16.01 12.26 -12.34
N GLU A 102 17.12 12.97 -12.51
CA GLU A 102 17.36 14.13 -13.34
C GLU A 102 16.76 13.94 -14.74
N GLY A 103 15.80 14.81 -15.09
CA GLY A 103 15.37 15.02 -16.46
C GLY A 103 16.48 15.73 -17.23
N ALA A 104 17.01 15.05 -18.24
CA ALA A 104 17.91 15.63 -19.22
C ALA A 104 17.20 16.77 -19.97
N SER A 105 17.74 17.97 -19.75
CA SER A 105 17.45 19.21 -20.46
C SER A 105 17.85 19.07 -21.94
N TYR A 106 16.88 18.99 -22.85
CA TYR A 106 17.10 19.31 -24.25
C TYR A 106 16.79 20.80 -24.47
N GLY A 107 17.82 21.51 -24.92
CA GLY A 107 17.81 22.95 -25.15
C GLY A 107 16.99 23.36 -26.37
N THR A 108 16.11 24.32 -26.15
CA THR A 108 15.65 25.34 -27.10
C THR A 108 16.37 26.62 -26.68
N GLY A 109 17.10 27.37 -27.50
CA GLY A 109 16.93 27.69 -28.92
C GLY A 109 16.80 29.22 -28.99
N GLN A 110 17.89 29.93 -29.26
CA GLN A 110 17.90 31.39 -29.38
C GLN A 110 18.86 31.85 -30.48
N THR A 111 18.29 32.08 -31.67
CA THR A 111 18.67 33.04 -32.72
C THR A 111 17.53 32.95 -33.75
N GLY A 112 16.85 34.00 -34.21
CA GLY A 112 17.19 35.40 -34.34
C GLY A 112 17.29 35.76 -35.82
N TYR A 113 16.17 35.81 -36.55
CA TYR A 113 16.05 36.51 -37.83
C TYR A 113 14.65 37.09 -38.03
N ALA A 114 14.64 38.30 -38.57
CA ALA A 114 13.53 39.23 -38.67
C ALA A 114 12.82 39.18 -40.04
N ALA A 115 11.58 39.69 -40.02
CA ALA A 115 10.81 40.34 -41.08
C ALA A 115 10.46 39.54 -42.35
N GLU A 116 9.17 39.33 -42.60
CA GLU A 116 8.43 40.06 -43.66
C GLU A 116 6.90 39.87 -43.59
N ARG A 117 6.19 40.83 -44.20
CA ARG A 117 4.74 41.06 -44.20
C ARG A 117 4.00 40.14 -45.19
N ALA A 118 2.77 39.76 -44.82
CA ALA A 118 1.54 39.39 -45.59
C ALA A 118 1.60 39.34 -47.15
N PRO A 119 0.83 38.47 -47.84
CA PRO A 119 -0.64 38.37 -47.70
C PRO A 119 -1.30 36.98 -47.85
N ALA A 120 -2.58 36.92 -47.44
CA ALA A 120 -3.52 35.84 -47.77
C ALA A 120 -3.72 35.70 -49.29
N PRO A 121 -4.07 34.51 -49.81
CA PRO A 121 -5.48 34.32 -50.20
C PRO A 121 -6.03 32.87 -50.19
N ALA A 122 -7.36 32.84 -50.34
CA ALA A 122 -8.17 31.90 -51.13
C ALA A 122 -8.62 30.54 -50.55
N MET A 123 -9.94 30.50 -50.38
CA MET A 123 -10.81 29.33 -50.31
C MET A 123 -10.52 28.32 -51.43
N ARG A 124 -10.55 27.02 -51.08
CA ARG A 124 -11.00 25.96 -51.99
C ARG A 124 -11.92 24.98 -51.26
N THR A 125 -13.19 25.07 -51.63
CA THR A 125 -14.24 24.08 -51.48
C THR A 125 -14.00 22.86 -52.37
N LYS A 126 -14.25 21.65 -51.85
CA LYS A 126 -14.90 20.49 -52.52
C LYS A 126 -15.01 19.38 -51.47
N ALA A 127 -16.20 19.10 -50.92
CA ALA A 127 -17.33 18.37 -51.52
C ALA A 127 -17.24 16.85 -51.26
N GLY A 128 -18.27 16.33 -50.59
CA GLY A 128 -18.80 14.98 -50.85
C GLY A 128 -18.71 13.98 -49.70
N ARG A 129 -19.70 13.97 -48.80
CA ARG A 129 -20.66 12.85 -48.64
C ARG A 129 -21.55 13.06 -47.42
N GLU A 130 -22.79 13.45 -47.71
CA GLU A 130 -23.95 13.26 -46.83
C GLU A 130 -24.38 11.79 -46.86
N TYR A 131 -24.95 11.31 -45.75
CA TYR A 131 -26.33 10.81 -45.65
C TYR A 131 -26.50 9.97 -44.36
N TYR A 132 -27.39 10.44 -43.47
CA TYR A 132 -28.57 9.73 -42.93
C TYR A 132 -28.88 10.16 -41.49
N VAL A 133 -29.93 10.99 -41.34
CA VAL A 133 -30.64 11.25 -40.09
C VAL A 133 -32.12 11.01 -40.41
N PRO A 134 -32.84 10.11 -39.72
CA PRO A 134 -34.27 9.99 -39.89
C PRO A 134 -34.99 10.95 -38.94
N ALA A 135 -35.85 11.79 -39.50
CA ALA A 135 -36.91 12.49 -38.80
C ALA A 135 -38.25 12.15 -39.49
N SER A 136 -39.15 11.56 -38.73
CA SER A 136 -40.59 11.52 -39.00
C SER A 136 -41.28 11.41 -37.63
N ALA A 137 -42.43 12.00 -37.36
CA ALA A 137 -43.11 13.14 -37.95
C ALA A 137 -44.04 13.64 -36.83
N ARG A 138 -44.08 14.95 -36.64
CA ARG A 138 -45.02 15.67 -35.79
C ARG A 138 -46.20 16.03 -36.68
N ALA A 139 -47.41 15.68 -36.29
CA ALA A 139 -48.64 16.20 -36.88
C ALA A 139 -49.55 16.66 -35.74
N GLU A 140 -49.82 17.96 -35.72
CA GLU A 140 -50.80 18.65 -34.89
C GLU A 140 -52.09 18.87 -35.70
N SER A 141 -53.25 18.83 -35.05
CA SER A 141 -54.45 19.66 -35.30
C SER A 141 -55.60 19.16 -34.39
N MET A 142 -56.10 19.94 -33.40
CA MET A 142 -57.25 20.90 -33.49
C MET A 142 -58.57 20.18 -33.87
N LEU A 143 -59.72 20.21 -33.16
CA LEU A 143 -60.42 21.13 -32.24
C LEU A 143 -61.46 20.33 -31.42
N ASP A 144 -61.83 20.75 -30.20
CA ASP A 144 -63.20 21.28 -29.90
C ASP A 144 -63.38 21.73 -28.43
N GLU A 145 -63.95 22.93 -28.31
CA GLU A 145 -64.46 23.59 -27.09
C GLU A 145 -65.94 23.27 -26.91
N SER A 146 -66.41 23.00 -25.68
CA SER A 146 -67.75 23.37 -25.18
C SER A 146 -67.85 23.10 -23.67
N GLY A 147 -68.17 24.16 -22.90
CA GLY A 147 -68.28 24.14 -21.43
C GLY A 147 -69.65 23.73 -20.85
N PRO A 148 -70.16 24.39 -19.80
CA PRO A 148 -70.22 23.81 -18.44
C PRO A 148 -71.64 23.78 -17.81
N HIS A 149 -71.84 22.98 -16.75
CA HIS A 149 -72.99 23.08 -15.83
C HIS A 149 -72.63 22.83 -14.35
N HIS A 150 -72.57 23.94 -13.60
CA HIS A 150 -73.20 24.26 -12.31
C HIS A 150 -73.99 23.23 -11.47
N LEU A 151 -73.74 23.25 -10.14
CA LEU A 151 -74.63 23.30 -8.93
C LEU A 151 -74.18 22.34 -7.81
N ALA A 152 -73.70 22.86 -6.67
CA ALA A 152 -74.45 23.09 -5.40
C ALA A 152 -74.13 21.94 -4.38
N THR A 153 -73.96 22.08 -3.06
CA THR A 153 -74.36 23.10 -2.06
C THR A 153 -73.79 22.68 -0.67
N GLY A 154 -73.59 23.67 0.23
CA GLY A 154 -73.49 23.51 1.71
C GLY A 154 -72.06 23.63 2.27
N ALA A 155 -71.54 24.73 2.84
CA ALA A 155 -72.04 25.79 3.74
C ALA A 155 -72.42 25.30 5.15
N LEU A 156 -71.55 25.62 6.13
CA LEU A 156 -71.74 26.40 7.38
C LEU A 156 -70.41 26.32 8.18
N ASP A 157 -69.67 27.43 8.38
CA ASP A 157 -69.75 28.38 9.52
C ASP A 157 -69.27 27.77 10.85
N GLU A 158 -68.51 28.41 11.75
CA GLU A 158 -68.04 29.79 11.95
C GLU A 158 -67.06 29.70 13.16
N GLY A 159 -66.14 30.66 13.36
CA GLY A 159 -65.56 30.89 14.70
C GLY A 159 -64.05 31.11 14.84
N THR A 160 -63.59 32.27 14.40
CA THR A 160 -62.33 32.94 14.78
C THR A 160 -62.31 33.31 16.27
N VAL A 161 -61.23 33.05 17.04
CA VAL A 161 -60.48 34.07 17.85
C VAL A 161 -59.11 33.48 18.26
N ALA A 162 -58.05 34.25 18.07
CA ALA A 162 -56.69 33.99 18.52
C ALA A 162 -56.52 34.21 20.03
N HIS A 163 -55.69 33.40 20.69
CA HIS A 163 -54.73 33.89 21.69
C HIS A 163 -53.58 32.90 21.88
N ALA A 164 -52.40 33.49 22.01
CA ALA A 164 -51.09 32.87 22.11
C ALA A 164 -50.84 32.16 23.45
N ALA A 165 -49.91 31.19 23.39
CA ALA A 165 -48.80 30.95 24.33
C ALA A 165 -48.69 29.48 24.80
N ALA A 166 -47.53 28.92 24.46
CA ALA A 166 -46.77 27.92 25.20
C ALA A 166 -47.43 26.56 25.48
N ASP A 167 -47.24 25.62 24.54
CA ASP A 167 -47.22 24.19 24.84
C ASP A 167 -45.82 23.62 24.63
N VAL A 168 -45.25 23.14 25.74
CA VAL A 168 -44.03 22.33 25.81
C VAL A 168 -44.41 20.93 25.34
N ALA A 169 -44.20 20.66 24.05
CA ALA A 169 -44.24 19.31 23.53
C ALA A 169 -42.97 18.57 23.98
N ALA A 170 -43.17 17.54 24.80
CA ALA A 170 -42.18 16.53 25.10
C ALA A 170 -41.62 15.95 23.80
N ALA A 171 -40.36 16.28 23.51
CA ALA A 171 -39.60 15.65 22.45
C ALA A 171 -39.30 14.21 22.89
N SER A 172 -40.02 13.27 22.27
CA SER A 172 -39.67 11.85 22.27
C SER A 172 -38.25 11.72 21.75
N ASP A 173 -37.36 11.26 22.62
CA ASP A 173 -35.94 10.99 22.38
C ASP A 173 -35.79 9.66 21.61
N GLU A 174 -36.47 9.58 20.45
CA GLU A 174 -36.33 8.48 19.50
C GLU A 174 -35.23 8.87 18.51
N ALA A 175 -33.99 8.84 19.02
CA ALA A 175 -32.79 8.84 18.20
C ALA A 175 -32.78 7.56 17.37
N ALA A 176 -33.53 7.58 16.26
CA ALA A 176 -33.51 6.55 15.24
C ALA A 176 -32.06 6.29 14.83
N ALA A 177 -31.56 5.11 15.18
CA ALA A 177 -30.27 4.60 14.77
C ALA A 177 -30.18 4.70 13.23
N ALA A 178 -29.45 5.73 12.77
CA ALA A 178 -29.14 5.91 11.37
C ALA A 178 -28.42 4.65 10.85
N PRO A 179 -28.72 4.18 9.63
CA PRO A 179 -28.12 2.97 9.08
C PRO A 179 -26.58 3.11 9.04
N PRO A 180 -25.85 2.00 9.28
CA PRO A 180 -24.42 2.06 9.51
C PRO A 180 -23.61 1.72 8.25
N GLY A 181 -22.60 2.55 7.96
CA GLY A 181 -21.86 2.55 6.69
C GLY A 181 -20.35 2.73 6.82
N ILE A 182 -19.61 2.35 5.79
CA ILE A 182 -18.16 2.52 5.51
C ILE A 182 -17.56 3.94 5.77
N ARG A 183 -17.32 4.36 7.02
CA ARG A 183 -16.80 5.71 7.29
C ARG A 183 -15.34 5.84 6.86
N LEU A 184 -14.99 6.93 6.19
CA LEU A 184 -13.57 7.30 6.04
C LEU A 184 -13.02 7.73 7.40
N SER A 185 -11.88 7.16 7.82
CA SER A 185 -11.17 7.67 8.99
C SER A 185 -10.90 9.17 8.82
N PRO A 186 -11.10 10.03 9.83
CA PRO A 186 -10.79 11.46 9.74
C PRO A 186 -9.29 11.74 9.52
N LEU A 187 -8.44 10.70 9.65
CA LEU A 187 -7.02 10.74 9.37
C LEU A 187 -6.67 10.37 7.92
N LEU A 188 -7.65 9.91 7.15
CA LEU A 188 -7.45 9.45 5.78
C LEU A 188 -7.59 10.62 4.80
N ARG A 189 -6.51 10.91 4.10
CA ARG A 189 -6.52 11.81 2.95
C ARG A 189 -6.31 11.00 1.68
N LEU A 190 -7.27 11.00 0.77
CA LEU A 190 -7.03 10.44 -0.57
C LEU A 190 -6.17 11.42 -1.38
N VAL A 191 -5.07 10.93 -1.93
CA VAL A 191 -4.10 11.69 -2.73
C VAL A 191 -3.92 11.00 -4.07
N ARG A 192 -3.73 11.79 -5.13
CA ARG A 192 -3.39 11.26 -6.45
C ARG A 192 -1.94 10.81 -6.51
N ASP A 193 -1.70 9.60 -7.00
CA ASP A 193 -0.37 9.04 -7.27
C ASP A 193 -0.22 8.58 -8.74
N GLY A 194 0.91 7.96 -9.09
CA GLY A 194 1.18 7.48 -10.44
C GLY A 194 0.28 6.32 -10.90
N SER A 195 -0.36 5.61 -9.97
CA SER A 195 -1.30 4.51 -10.22
C SER A 195 -2.78 4.97 -10.21
N GLY A 196 -3.09 6.09 -9.55
CA GLY A 196 -4.43 6.61 -9.40
C GLY A 196 -4.64 7.38 -8.11
N VAL A 197 -5.47 6.83 -7.23
CA VAL A 197 -5.86 7.41 -5.93
C VAL A 197 -5.34 6.50 -4.84
N ARG A 198 -4.69 7.09 -3.84
CA ARG A 198 -4.11 6.39 -2.71
C ARG A 198 -4.51 7.04 -1.39
N ALA A 199 -4.75 6.23 -0.39
CA ALA A 199 -5.00 6.70 0.96
C ALA A 199 -3.67 7.07 1.60
N GLN A 200 -3.60 8.28 2.13
CA GLN A 200 -2.53 8.73 2.96
C GLN A 200 -3.02 8.71 4.40
N PHE A 201 -2.46 7.80 5.18
CA PHE A 201 -2.71 7.71 6.61
C PHE A 201 -1.69 8.53 7.38
N LYS A 202 -2.15 9.19 8.43
CA LYS A 202 -1.27 9.71 9.48
C LYS A 202 -1.06 8.62 10.53
N VAL A 203 -0.14 7.70 10.25
CA VAL A 203 0.29 6.70 11.24
C VAL A 203 1.45 7.33 12.01
N GLY A 204 1.17 7.75 13.24
CA GLY A 204 2.20 8.21 14.18
C GLY A 204 2.62 7.09 15.12
N GLY A 205 3.76 7.29 15.80
CA GLY A 205 4.14 6.47 16.95
C GLY A 205 4.91 5.17 16.63
N PRO A 206 4.94 4.22 17.58
CA PRO A 206 5.77 3.01 17.52
C PRO A 206 5.46 2.11 16.33
N ALA A 207 4.20 2.04 15.90
CA ALA A 207 3.79 1.26 14.74
C ALA A 207 4.46 1.76 13.45
N ALA A 208 4.48 3.08 13.21
CA ALA A 208 5.14 3.67 12.04
C ALA A 208 6.65 3.40 12.01
N LEU A 209 7.32 3.49 13.17
CA LEU A 209 8.75 3.18 13.29
C LEU A 209 9.03 1.70 13.04
N ALA A 210 8.27 0.80 13.70
CA ALA A 210 8.42 -0.64 13.52
C ALA A 210 8.15 -1.09 12.07
N LEU A 211 7.21 -0.43 11.39
CA LEU A 211 6.95 -0.65 9.97
C LEU A 211 8.13 -0.24 9.10
N SER A 212 8.64 0.98 9.31
CA SER A 212 9.75 1.51 8.52
C SER A 212 11.07 0.77 8.74
N GLU A 213 11.33 0.27 9.95
CA GLU A 213 12.61 -0.35 10.29
C GLU A 213 12.64 -1.86 10.08
N VAL A 214 11.51 -2.55 10.26
CA VAL A 214 11.54 -4.01 10.47
C VAL A 214 10.55 -4.81 9.64
N LEU A 215 9.35 -4.29 9.37
CA LEU A 215 8.36 -5.05 8.60
C LEU A 215 8.55 -4.94 7.09
N ALA A 216 9.24 -3.91 6.59
CA ALA A 216 9.45 -3.73 5.15
C ALA A 216 10.00 -5.00 4.44
N PRO A 217 11.05 -5.70 4.93
CA PRO A 217 11.53 -6.91 4.28
C PRO A 217 10.51 -8.06 4.27
N ALA A 218 9.72 -8.21 5.33
CA ALA A 218 8.68 -9.24 5.39
C ALA A 218 7.52 -8.93 4.43
N VAL A 219 7.15 -7.65 4.31
CA VAL A 219 6.19 -7.17 3.33
C VAL A 219 6.72 -7.37 1.90
N GLU A 220 7.97 -7.03 1.62
CA GLU A 220 8.61 -7.24 0.32
C GLU A 220 8.63 -8.72 -0.07
N ALA A 221 8.97 -9.60 0.88
CA ALA A 221 8.93 -11.05 0.69
C ALA A 221 7.52 -11.56 0.39
N ALA A 222 6.50 -11.07 1.10
CA ALA A 222 5.10 -11.41 0.85
C ALA A 222 4.62 -10.95 -0.53
N VAL A 223 5.13 -9.81 -1.01
CA VAL A 223 4.81 -9.23 -2.32
C VAL A 223 5.62 -9.87 -3.46
N GLY A 224 6.56 -10.78 -3.15
CA GLY A 224 7.39 -11.48 -4.13
C GLY A 224 8.54 -10.63 -4.68
N ARG A 225 8.90 -9.52 -4.00
CA ARG A 225 10.15 -8.79 -4.25
C ARG A 225 11.27 -9.46 -3.46
N SER A 226 11.70 -10.64 -3.90
CA SER A 226 12.96 -11.19 -3.42
C SER A 226 14.08 -10.40 -4.08
N ASP A 227 14.85 -9.66 -3.27
CA ASP A 227 15.98 -8.88 -3.74
C ASP A 227 17.03 -9.84 -4.35
N PRO A 228 17.30 -9.80 -5.66
CA PRO A 228 18.17 -10.78 -6.31
C PRO A 228 19.64 -10.68 -5.84
N GLY A 229 19.98 -9.70 -5.02
CA GLY A 229 21.33 -9.46 -4.49
C GLY A 229 21.62 -10.03 -3.09
N SER A 230 20.64 -10.59 -2.37
CA SER A 230 20.85 -11.09 -0.99
C SER A 230 21.32 -12.57 -0.93
N ALA A 231 21.36 -13.27 -2.06
CA ALA A 231 22.06 -14.54 -2.16
C ALA A 231 23.59 -14.31 -2.12
N GLY A 232 24.12 -14.25 -0.90
CA GLY A 232 25.53 -14.10 -0.63
C GLY A 232 26.37 -15.11 -1.40
N THR A 233 27.53 -14.62 -1.85
CA THR A 233 28.68 -15.35 -2.34
C THR A 233 29.11 -16.45 -1.37
N ALA A 234 28.45 -17.60 -1.40
CA ALA A 234 29.02 -18.86 -0.98
C ALA A 234 29.87 -19.39 -2.15
N ARG A 235 31.05 -18.82 -2.35
CA ARG A 235 32.09 -19.44 -3.19
C ARG A 235 32.56 -20.68 -2.44
N GLY A 236 31.99 -21.83 -2.78
CA GLY A 236 32.54 -23.13 -2.47
C GLY A 236 33.93 -23.23 -3.07
N SER A 237 34.94 -23.24 -2.21
CA SER A 237 36.28 -23.69 -2.54
C SER A 237 36.21 -25.18 -2.85
N ALA A 238 36.28 -25.53 -4.12
CA ALA A 238 36.58 -26.88 -4.58
C ALA A 238 37.96 -26.84 -5.21
N GLY A 239 38.91 -27.51 -4.55
CA GLY A 239 40.28 -27.69 -5.02
C GLY A 239 40.41 -28.74 -6.11
N GLY A 240 41.57 -28.69 -6.78
CA GLY A 240 42.03 -29.58 -7.86
C GLY A 240 42.22 -28.76 -9.13
N GLY A 241 43.38 -28.64 -9.75
CA GLY A 241 44.66 -29.34 -9.65
C GLY A 241 45.32 -29.20 -11.03
N ASP A 242 46.62 -28.87 -11.03
CA ASP A 242 47.58 -28.93 -12.14
C ASP A 242 47.38 -28.13 -13.44
N GLY A 243 48.47 -27.44 -13.82
CA GLY A 243 48.63 -26.86 -15.16
C GLY A 243 49.66 -25.75 -15.22
N ALA A 244 50.94 -26.11 -15.17
CA ALA A 244 52.08 -25.22 -15.37
C ALA A 244 52.03 -24.48 -16.73
N ARG A 245 52.32 -23.17 -16.74
CA ARG A 245 53.14 -22.57 -17.79
C ARG A 245 53.77 -21.25 -17.37
N ALA A 246 55.09 -21.20 -17.55
CA ALA A 246 55.96 -20.06 -17.33
C ALA A 246 55.61 -18.86 -18.23
N GLY A 247 55.85 -17.66 -17.71
CA GLY A 247 55.77 -16.40 -18.44
C GLY A 247 56.43 -15.29 -17.65
N SER A 248 57.76 -15.19 -17.82
CA SER A 248 58.60 -14.09 -17.35
C SER A 248 58.16 -12.74 -17.93
N GLY A 249 58.01 -11.72 -17.09
CA GLY A 249 57.71 -10.35 -17.52
C GLY A 249 58.06 -9.35 -16.44
N THR A 250 59.34 -8.97 -16.39
CA THR A 250 59.89 -7.84 -15.63
C THR A 250 59.25 -6.52 -16.07
N GLY A 251 58.78 -5.73 -15.11
CA GLY A 251 58.22 -4.40 -15.35
C GLY A 251 58.28 -3.53 -14.10
N THR A 252 59.46 -2.99 -13.84
CA THR A 252 59.74 -1.88 -12.91
C THR A 252 58.96 -0.63 -13.30
N GLY A 253 58.25 -0.03 -12.35
CA GLY A 253 57.55 1.24 -12.50
C GLY A 253 57.33 1.92 -11.16
N SER A 254 58.36 2.61 -10.68
CA SER A 254 58.31 3.53 -9.54
C SER A 254 57.51 4.78 -9.91
N GLY A 255 56.62 5.22 -9.02
CA GLY A 255 55.81 6.42 -9.18
C GLY A 255 55.40 6.99 -7.83
N SER A 256 56.32 7.73 -7.21
CA SER A 256 56.10 8.55 -6.02
C SER A 256 55.13 9.71 -6.33
N GLY A 257 54.08 9.85 -5.52
CA GLY A 257 53.14 10.97 -5.59
C GLY A 257 52.61 11.35 -4.21
N THR A 258 53.22 12.36 -3.61
CA THR A 258 52.72 13.13 -2.46
C THR A 258 51.40 13.81 -2.79
N GLY A 259 50.40 13.71 -1.91
CA GLY A 259 49.14 14.42 -2.06
C GLY A 259 48.33 14.45 -0.76
N ALA A 260 48.41 15.57 -0.06
CA ALA A 260 47.66 15.88 1.14
C ALA A 260 46.14 15.97 0.89
N GLY A 261 45.38 15.46 1.87
CA GLY A 261 44.08 15.98 2.31
C GLY A 261 42.92 15.98 1.32
N ARG A 262 41.94 15.10 1.53
CA ARG A 262 40.51 15.46 1.52
C ARG A 262 39.62 14.31 2.01
N ARG A 263 38.54 14.72 2.67
CA ARG A 263 37.44 13.96 3.29
C ARG A 263 36.84 12.96 2.30
N GLY A 264 36.72 11.70 2.73
CA GLY A 264 36.09 10.63 1.95
C GLY A 264 34.58 10.72 2.00
N PHE A 265 33.99 11.24 0.93
CA PHE A 265 32.64 10.86 0.49
C PHE A 265 32.75 9.52 -0.25
N PHE A 266 31.89 8.56 0.10
CA PHE A 266 31.75 7.30 -0.61
C PHE A 266 31.38 7.56 -2.09
N ARG A 267 32.29 7.22 -3.01
CA ARG A 267 32.08 7.28 -4.46
C ARG A 267 32.23 5.87 -5.03
N TRP A 268 31.11 5.25 -5.36
CA TRP A 268 31.07 4.00 -6.12
C TRP A 268 31.66 4.24 -7.52
N ARG A 269 32.76 3.57 -7.86
CA ARG A 269 33.35 3.62 -9.21
C ARG A 269 32.47 2.81 -10.17
N GLY A 270 31.76 3.50 -11.05
CA GLY A 270 31.14 2.90 -12.23
C GLY A 270 32.20 2.41 -13.22
N ALA A 271 32.05 1.17 -13.66
CA ALA A 271 32.79 0.62 -14.79
C ALA A 271 32.28 1.25 -16.09
N ARG A 272 33.21 1.76 -16.91
CA ARG A 272 32.95 2.26 -18.27
C ARG A 272 32.62 1.09 -19.20
N GLY A 273 31.60 1.31 -20.03
CA GLY A 273 31.10 0.36 -21.01
C GLY A 273 32.09 0.06 -22.13
N GLY A 274 31.99 -1.18 -22.63
CA GLY A 274 32.33 -1.55 -23.99
C GLY A 274 31.03 -1.74 -24.77
N SER A 275 30.87 -1.02 -25.87
CA SER A 275 29.82 -1.27 -26.85
C SER A 275 30.29 -2.35 -27.83
N GLY A 276 29.47 -3.37 -28.08
CA GLY A 276 29.66 -4.28 -29.20
C GLY A 276 28.93 -5.59 -29.02
N GLY A 277 28.00 -5.89 -29.94
CA GLY A 277 27.50 -7.24 -30.16
C GLY A 277 26.04 -7.47 -29.77
N SER A 278 25.15 -7.25 -30.74
CA SER A 278 23.82 -7.85 -30.78
C SER A 278 23.95 -9.36 -31.02
N ALA A 279 23.49 -10.18 -30.07
CA ALA A 279 23.02 -11.55 -30.29
C ALA A 279 22.30 -12.03 -29.02
N GLY A 280 21.14 -12.66 -29.19
CA GLY A 280 20.22 -13.02 -28.12
C GLY A 280 20.84 -13.82 -26.96
N GLY A 281 20.55 -13.39 -25.74
CA GLY A 281 20.91 -14.10 -24.51
C GLY A 281 19.94 -13.67 -23.42
N GLY A 282 19.28 -14.65 -22.79
CA GLY A 282 18.17 -14.48 -21.87
C GLY A 282 18.39 -13.36 -20.85
N GLY A 283 17.52 -12.35 -20.90
CA GLY A 283 17.44 -11.34 -19.86
C GLY A 283 17.11 -12.01 -18.52
N PRO A 284 17.57 -11.42 -17.39
CA PRO A 284 17.25 -11.95 -16.07
C PRO A 284 15.73 -12.12 -15.97
N VAL A 285 15.31 -13.31 -15.55
CA VAL A 285 13.90 -13.63 -15.28
C VAL A 285 13.48 -12.68 -14.15
N ASN A 286 12.94 -11.52 -14.52
CA ASN A 286 12.26 -10.63 -13.60
C ASN A 286 11.09 -11.45 -13.05
N THR A 287 11.22 -11.92 -11.82
CA THR A 287 10.11 -12.50 -11.08
C THR A 287 8.98 -11.47 -11.14
N PRO A 288 7.84 -11.78 -11.77
CA PRO A 288 6.78 -10.80 -11.97
C PRO A 288 6.28 -10.35 -10.60
N VAL A 289 6.23 -9.03 -10.41
CA VAL A 289 5.59 -8.44 -9.22
C VAL A 289 4.15 -8.94 -9.17
N VAL A 290 3.76 -9.53 -8.03
CA VAL A 290 2.52 -10.31 -7.89
C VAL A 290 1.34 -9.40 -7.50
N GLY A 291 1.22 -8.21 -8.07
CA GLY A 291 0.14 -7.25 -7.77
C GLY A 291 -1.03 -7.30 -8.75
N VAL A 292 -2.22 -6.89 -8.32
CA VAL A 292 -3.39 -6.71 -9.20
C VAL A 292 -3.23 -5.40 -10.02
N GLU A 293 -2.57 -5.48 -11.18
CA GLU A 293 -2.25 -4.34 -12.05
C GLU A 293 -3.29 -4.12 -13.19
N ILE A 294 -4.48 -3.64 -12.84
CA ILE A 294 -5.57 -3.33 -13.78
C ILE A 294 -5.22 -2.17 -14.73
N ALA A 295 -4.49 -1.16 -14.29
CA ALA A 295 -4.05 -0.03 -15.12
C ALA A 295 -3.09 -0.49 -16.22
N SER A 296 -2.17 -1.41 -15.88
CA SER A 296 -1.26 -2.05 -16.84
C SER A 296 -2.02 -2.87 -17.88
N LEU A 297 -2.99 -3.69 -17.44
CA LEU A 297 -3.90 -4.42 -18.35
C LEU A 297 -4.68 -3.48 -19.27
N THR A 298 -5.22 -2.39 -18.73
CA THR A 298 -5.97 -1.40 -19.49
C THR A 298 -5.10 -0.76 -20.57
N LYS A 299 -3.87 -0.37 -20.22
CA LYS A 299 -2.91 0.19 -21.17
C LYS A 299 -2.59 -0.81 -22.28
N ARG A 300 -2.29 -2.07 -21.93
CA ARG A 300 -2.05 -3.14 -22.92
C ARG A 300 -3.25 -3.39 -23.83
N ALA A 301 -4.48 -3.36 -23.31
CA ALA A 301 -5.69 -3.48 -24.14
C ALA A 301 -5.81 -2.33 -25.15
N LEU A 302 -5.52 -1.09 -24.73
CA LEU A 302 -5.56 0.08 -25.60
C LEU A 302 -4.48 0.04 -26.68
N ASP A 303 -3.25 -0.34 -26.31
CA ASP A 303 -2.15 -0.51 -27.25
C ASP A 303 -2.45 -1.62 -28.27
N ALA A 304 -2.91 -2.80 -27.82
CA ALA A 304 -3.32 -3.89 -28.70
C ALA A 304 -4.44 -3.49 -29.67
N ARG A 305 -5.38 -2.65 -29.21
CA ARG A 305 -6.45 -2.14 -30.07
C ARG A 305 -5.93 -1.14 -31.11
N ARG A 306 -5.05 -0.22 -30.71
CA ARG A 306 -4.43 0.76 -31.61
C ARG A 306 -3.63 0.06 -32.70
N ASP A 307 -2.87 -0.96 -32.32
CA ASP A 307 -1.94 -1.66 -33.20
C ASP A 307 -2.65 -2.80 -33.98
N GLN A 308 -3.95 -3.00 -33.73
CA GLN A 308 -4.78 -4.07 -34.30
C GLN A 308 -4.22 -5.49 -34.03
N ASP A 309 -3.46 -5.65 -32.96
CA ASP A 309 -2.90 -6.92 -32.52
C ASP A 309 -3.97 -7.78 -31.83
N LEU A 310 -4.29 -8.90 -32.45
CA LEU A 310 -5.30 -9.86 -31.99
C LEU A 310 -4.82 -10.69 -30.81
N ASP A 311 -3.59 -11.19 -30.90
CA ASP A 311 -3.04 -12.10 -29.91
C ASP A 311 -2.73 -11.34 -28.61
N ALA A 312 -2.28 -10.10 -28.71
CA ALA A 312 -2.11 -9.23 -27.55
C ALA A 312 -3.45 -8.93 -26.84
N ALA A 313 -4.53 -8.70 -27.59
CA ALA A 313 -5.85 -8.45 -27.02
C ALA A 313 -6.41 -9.69 -26.28
N LEU A 314 -6.26 -10.89 -26.87
CA LEU A 314 -6.62 -12.15 -26.24
C LEU A 314 -5.78 -12.43 -24.98
N ALA A 315 -4.48 -12.12 -25.02
CA ALA A 315 -3.61 -12.26 -23.86
C ALA A 315 -4.08 -11.38 -22.69
N VAL A 316 -4.46 -10.12 -22.96
CA VAL A 316 -4.99 -9.22 -21.91
C VAL A 316 -6.28 -9.75 -21.31
N GLU A 317 -7.21 -10.25 -22.13
CA GLU A 317 -8.45 -10.83 -21.63
C GLU A 317 -8.21 -12.08 -20.78
N ARG A 318 -7.36 -13.00 -21.24
CA ARG A 318 -6.98 -14.18 -20.48
C ARG A 318 -6.32 -13.79 -19.15
N ASP A 319 -5.44 -12.80 -19.16
CA ASP A 319 -4.80 -12.30 -17.94
C ASP A 319 -5.83 -11.71 -16.97
N LEU A 320 -6.79 -10.92 -17.46
CA LEU A 320 -7.88 -10.34 -16.67
C LEU A 320 -8.77 -11.43 -16.03
N LEU A 321 -9.16 -12.43 -16.83
CA LEU A 321 -10.00 -13.54 -16.37
C LEU A 321 -9.26 -14.52 -15.44
N SER A 322 -7.93 -14.49 -15.38
CA SER A 322 -7.11 -15.38 -14.54
C SER A 322 -6.49 -14.71 -13.31
N LEU A 323 -6.75 -13.42 -13.07
CA LEU A 323 -6.25 -12.71 -11.87
C LEU A 323 -6.53 -13.45 -10.56
N HIS A 324 -7.75 -13.99 -10.38
CA HIS A 324 -8.13 -14.74 -9.17
C HIS A 324 -7.33 -16.03 -8.93
N ARG A 325 -6.61 -16.51 -9.94
CA ARG A 325 -5.77 -17.72 -9.87
C ARG A 325 -4.35 -17.40 -9.39
N ARG A 326 -4.00 -16.13 -9.27
CA ARG A 326 -2.70 -15.72 -8.74
C ARG A 326 -2.57 -16.16 -7.29
N SER A 327 -1.41 -16.70 -6.96
CA SER A 327 -1.05 -17.07 -5.60
C SER A 327 -0.38 -15.88 -4.94
N PHE A 328 -0.86 -15.50 -3.76
CA PHE A 328 -0.27 -14.43 -2.96
C PHE A 328 0.39 -15.07 -1.73
N PRO A 329 1.72 -14.99 -1.60
CA PRO A 329 2.42 -15.54 -0.44
C PRO A 329 1.92 -14.90 0.86
N SER A 330 1.53 -15.73 1.82
CA SER A 330 1.17 -15.24 3.16
C SER A 330 2.37 -14.60 3.83
N ILE A 331 2.15 -13.42 4.41
CA ILE A 331 3.11 -12.72 5.26
C ILE A 331 3.49 -13.64 6.42
N ARG A 332 4.78 -13.65 6.73
CA ARG A 332 5.34 -14.44 7.82
C ARG A 332 5.91 -13.53 8.87
N ARG A 333 6.02 -14.06 10.09
CA ARG A 333 6.73 -13.39 11.18
C ARG A 333 8.12 -12.98 10.69
N PRO A 334 8.48 -11.69 10.76
CA PRO A 334 9.79 -11.21 10.33
C PRO A 334 10.89 -11.84 11.19
N VAL A 335 11.93 -12.33 10.51
CA VAL A 335 13.20 -12.71 11.12
C VAL A 335 14.24 -11.69 10.65
N VAL A 336 14.67 -10.84 11.55
CA VAL A 336 15.64 -9.78 11.26
C VAL A 336 17.03 -10.40 11.25
N PRO A 337 17.79 -10.29 10.15
CA PRO A 337 19.17 -10.73 10.14
C PRO A 337 19.96 -10.01 11.24
N PRO A 338 20.74 -10.72 12.07
CA PRO A 338 21.57 -10.09 13.08
C PRO A 338 22.56 -9.13 12.44
N LEU A 339 22.98 -8.10 13.17
CA LEU A 339 24.05 -7.23 12.71
C LEU A 339 25.32 -8.06 12.49
N PRO A 340 26.10 -7.74 11.43
CA PRO A 340 27.34 -8.45 11.19
C PRO A 340 28.29 -8.32 12.38
N PRO A 341 29.10 -9.35 12.67
CA PRO A 341 30.13 -9.27 13.70
C PRO A 341 31.14 -8.16 13.37
N LEU A 342 31.94 -7.77 14.37
CA LEU A 342 33.08 -6.86 14.17
C LEU A 342 33.99 -7.38 13.06
N ASP A 343 34.30 -6.52 12.10
CA ASP A 343 35.32 -6.81 11.10
C ASP A 343 36.71 -6.82 11.77
N PRO A 344 37.62 -7.75 11.44
CA PRO A 344 39.03 -7.67 11.83
C PRO A 344 39.66 -6.27 11.69
N ASP A 345 39.31 -5.52 10.65
CA ASP A 345 39.82 -4.16 10.44
C ASP A 345 39.26 -3.17 11.48
N GLU A 346 37.99 -3.30 11.84
CA GLU A 346 37.38 -2.51 12.92
C GLU A 346 38.02 -2.85 14.27
N GLU A 347 38.27 -4.13 14.53
CA GLU A 347 38.94 -4.53 15.76
C GLU A 347 40.37 -3.99 15.84
N ALA A 348 41.11 -4.05 14.72
CA ALA A 348 42.44 -3.46 14.62
C ALA A 348 42.40 -1.94 14.86
N ALA A 349 41.40 -1.24 14.33
CA ALA A 349 41.22 0.19 14.56
C ALA A 349 40.91 0.54 16.03
N VAL A 350 40.14 -0.29 16.74
CA VAL A 350 39.91 -0.12 18.19
C VAL A 350 41.21 -0.33 18.98
N ARG A 351 41.95 -1.41 18.69
CA ARG A 351 43.24 -1.68 19.34
C ARG A 351 44.24 -0.55 19.08
N GLN A 352 44.30 -0.05 17.86
CA GLN A 352 45.17 1.06 17.47
C GLN A 352 44.82 2.36 18.22
N ARG A 353 43.53 2.71 18.35
CA ARG A 353 43.10 3.89 19.11
C ARG A 353 43.46 3.82 20.59
N CYS A 354 43.38 2.63 21.20
CA CYS A 354 43.79 2.42 22.58
C CYS A 354 45.30 2.56 22.75
N LEU A 355 46.07 2.03 21.80
CA LEU A 355 47.52 2.18 21.78
C LEU A 355 47.94 3.64 21.65
N GLU A 356 47.32 4.39 20.73
CA GLU A 356 47.57 5.83 20.55
C GLU A 356 47.26 6.63 21.82
N SER A 357 46.15 6.30 22.49
CA SER A 357 45.77 6.91 23.76
C SER A 357 46.78 6.60 24.88
N ALA A 358 47.29 5.36 24.95
CA ALA A 358 48.30 4.94 25.92
C ALA A 358 49.68 5.58 25.67
N LEU A 359 50.01 5.89 24.42
CA LEU A 359 51.23 6.60 24.05
C LEU A 359 51.19 8.10 24.40
N GLY A 360 50.02 8.67 24.72
CA GLY A 360 49.91 10.06 25.20
C GLY A 360 50.41 11.11 24.22
N GLY A 361 50.42 10.84 22.91
CA GLY A 361 50.90 11.78 21.89
C GLY A 361 52.41 11.85 21.70
N VAL A 362 53.19 10.89 22.23
CA VAL A 362 54.63 10.81 21.96
C VAL A 362 54.88 10.59 20.46
N GLU A 363 55.53 11.56 19.79
CA GLU A 363 55.72 11.55 18.32
C GLU A 363 56.69 10.43 17.84
N ARG A 364 57.64 10.02 18.69
CA ARG A 364 58.65 9.00 18.37
C ARG A 364 58.92 8.09 19.57
N PRO A 365 58.00 7.17 19.89
CA PRO A 365 58.18 6.28 21.02
C PRO A 365 59.34 5.31 20.77
N SER A 366 60.18 5.14 21.78
CA SER A 366 61.19 4.08 21.82
C SER A 366 60.53 2.70 21.77
N ARG A 367 61.31 1.66 21.41
CA ARG A 367 60.80 0.27 21.40
C ARG A 367 60.27 -0.16 22.78
N GLY A 368 60.91 0.29 23.86
CA GLY A 368 60.48 0.00 25.23
C GLY A 368 59.16 0.65 25.58
N GLU A 369 58.98 1.94 25.25
CA GLU A 369 57.72 2.68 25.46
C GLU A 369 56.58 2.08 24.64
N LEU A 370 56.83 1.69 23.39
CA LEU A 370 55.83 1.07 22.54
C LEU A 370 55.42 -0.33 23.03
N ALA A 371 56.36 -1.11 23.56
CA ALA A 371 56.06 -2.39 24.19
C ALA A 371 55.22 -2.22 25.48
N ALA A 372 55.60 -1.25 26.33
CA ALA A 372 54.84 -0.92 27.53
C ALA A 372 53.43 -0.39 27.21
N ALA A 373 53.30 0.49 26.21
CA ALA A 373 52.01 1.02 25.76
C ALA A 373 51.11 -0.06 25.14
N ARG A 374 51.68 -1.03 24.39
CA ARG A 374 50.92 -2.20 23.91
C ARG A 374 50.43 -3.06 25.07
N ALA A 375 51.28 -3.31 26.06
CA ALA A 375 50.89 -4.09 27.23
C ALA A 375 49.78 -3.39 28.03
N SER A 376 49.88 -2.08 28.26
CA SER A 376 48.89 -1.31 29.02
C SER A 376 47.59 -1.05 28.26
N SER A 377 47.62 -0.97 26.92
CA SER A 377 46.43 -0.77 26.09
C SER A 377 45.67 -2.05 25.75
N ALA A 378 46.26 -3.23 25.96
CA ALA A 378 45.63 -4.51 25.61
C ALA A 378 44.31 -4.76 26.38
N GLU A 379 44.30 -4.54 27.70
CA GLU A 379 43.11 -4.73 28.52
C GLU A 379 42.00 -3.70 28.20
N PRO A 380 42.26 -2.38 28.12
CA PRO A 380 41.28 -1.40 27.66
C PRO A 380 40.72 -1.70 26.26
N ALA A 381 41.57 -2.14 25.33
CA ALA A 381 41.14 -2.49 23.99
C ALA A 381 40.19 -3.69 24.00
N GLU A 382 40.49 -4.76 24.74
CA GLU A 382 39.60 -5.92 24.83
C GLU A 382 38.27 -5.56 25.49
N LYS A 383 38.29 -4.74 26.55
CA LYS A 383 37.07 -4.25 27.20
C LYS A 383 36.19 -3.44 26.23
N LEU A 384 36.77 -2.57 25.41
CA LEU A 384 36.03 -1.80 24.39
C LEU A 384 35.50 -2.69 23.26
N LEU A 385 36.26 -3.69 22.83
CA LEU A 385 35.80 -4.69 21.86
C LEU A 385 34.62 -5.48 22.42
N GLN A 386 34.71 -5.93 23.67
CA GLN A 386 33.62 -6.61 24.34
C GLN A 386 32.36 -5.73 24.45
N ALA A 387 32.52 -4.47 24.87
CA ALA A 387 31.41 -3.51 24.90
C ALA A 387 30.77 -3.33 23.50
N SER A 388 31.58 -3.27 22.45
CA SER A 388 31.11 -3.13 21.06
C SER A 388 30.37 -4.38 20.57
N ARG A 389 30.82 -5.58 20.94
CA ARG A 389 30.13 -6.84 20.64
C ARG A 389 28.77 -6.91 21.35
N VAL A 390 28.74 -6.56 22.63
CA VAL A 390 27.51 -6.50 23.43
C VAL A 390 26.51 -5.48 22.87
N ALA A 391 26.98 -4.29 22.49
CA ALA A 391 26.11 -3.29 21.87
C ALA A 391 25.48 -3.80 20.55
N ARG A 392 26.25 -4.44 19.67
CA ARG A 392 25.72 -5.01 18.43
C ARG A 392 24.69 -6.12 18.67
N ASP A 393 24.94 -7.03 19.62
CA ASP A 393 23.98 -8.07 20.01
C ASP A 393 22.69 -7.44 20.56
N LEU A 394 22.82 -6.48 21.48
CA LEU A 394 21.70 -5.72 22.05
C LEU A 394 20.87 -5.03 20.96
N HIS A 395 21.50 -4.33 20.01
CA HIS A 395 20.80 -3.67 18.90
C HIS A 395 20.15 -4.70 17.95
N SER A 396 20.80 -5.82 17.68
CA SER A 396 20.23 -6.91 16.87
C SER A 396 18.98 -7.49 17.52
N GLN A 397 19.06 -7.82 18.81
CA GLN A 397 17.91 -8.31 19.58
C GLN A 397 16.80 -7.26 19.69
N ARG A 398 17.14 -5.96 19.79
CA ARG A 398 16.14 -4.87 19.79
C ARG A 398 15.34 -4.86 18.50
N ARG A 399 16.03 -4.94 17.35
CA ARG A 399 15.37 -4.96 16.04
C ARG A 399 14.46 -6.19 15.91
N GLN A 400 14.91 -7.35 16.37
CA GLN A 400 14.07 -8.54 16.41
C GLN A 400 12.86 -8.37 17.34
N ALA A 401 13.03 -7.80 18.55
CA ALA A 401 11.93 -7.55 19.48
C ALA A 401 10.90 -6.56 18.93
N LEU A 402 11.33 -5.53 18.18
CA LEU A 402 10.44 -4.63 17.44
C LEU A 402 9.68 -5.37 16.34
N ALA A 403 10.35 -6.26 15.60
CA ALA A 403 9.73 -7.17 14.63
C ALA A 403 8.59 -7.98 15.26
N ASP A 404 8.89 -8.56 16.42
CA ASP A 404 8.01 -9.47 17.13
C ASP A 404 6.80 -8.73 17.70
N ALA A 405 7.02 -7.54 18.26
CA ALA A 405 5.94 -6.67 18.71
C ALA A 405 5.03 -6.28 17.55
N ALA A 406 5.59 -5.85 16.41
CA ALA A 406 4.79 -5.48 15.25
C ALA A 406 4.01 -6.66 14.67
N TRP A 407 4.60 -7.85 14.67
CA TRP A 407 3.93 -9.09 14.30
C TRP A 407 2.77 -9.44 15.24
N LEU A 408 2.93 -9.24 16.55
CA LEU A 408 1.86 -9.44 17.53
C LEU A 408 0.70 -8.47 17.31
N LEU A 409 0.95 -7.19 17.04
CA LEU A 409 -0.11 -6.22 16.69
C LEU A 409 -0.84 -6.63 15.43
N LEU A 410 -0.09 -6.97 14.38
CA LEU A 410 -0.67 -7.38 13.10
C LEU A 410 -1.52 -8.65 13.25
N SER A 411 -1.04 -9.64 14.02
CA SER A 411 -1.76 -10.88 14.27
C SER A 411 -2.99 -10.69 15.15
N ALA A 412 -2.94 -9.73 16.07
CA ALA A 412 -4.07 -9.34 16.91
C ALA A 412 -5.04 -8.36 16.23
N HIS A 413 -4.83 -8.08 14.93
CA HIS A 413 -5.64 -7.17 14.13
C HIS A 413 -5.74 -5.74 14.69
N ASP A 414 -4.63 -5.22 15.22
CA ASP A 414 -4.55 -3.80 15.62
C ASP A 414 -4.83 -2.90 14.38
N PRO A 415 -5.89 -2.08 14.38
CA PRO A 415 -6.32 -1.33 13.20
C PRO A 415 -5.23 -0.48 12.57
N ALA A 416 -4.46 0.24 13.39
CA ALA A 416 -3.41 1.14 12.90
C ALA A 416 -2.27 0.36 12.24
N THR A 417 -1.86 -0.76 12.85
CA THR A 417 -0.83 -1.63 12.29
C THR A 417 -1.30 -2.31 11.01
N VAL A 418 -2.52 -2.87 10.99
CA VAL A 418 -3.08 -3.56 9.81
C VAL A 418 -3.17 -2.61 8.62
N VAL A 419 -3.78 -1.44 8.80
CA VAL A 419 -3.91 -0.44 7.71
C VAL A 419 -2.55 -0.09 7.12
N ALA A 420 -1.56 0.14 7.99
CA ALA A 420 -0.24 0.58 7.57
C ALA A 420 0.58 -0.53 6.88
N VAL A 421 0.50 -1.79 7.36
CA VAL A 421 1.13 -2.95 6.71
C VAL A 421 0.45 -3.22 5.36
N VAL A 422 -0.88 -3.28 5.33
CA VAL A 422 -1.63 -3.62 4.12
C VAL A 422 -1.43 -2.54 3.06
N ASP A 423 -1.55 -1.26 3.40
CA ASP A 423 -1.31 -0.19 2.43
C ASP A 423 0.11 -0.21 1.86
N GLU A 424 1.12 -0.46 2.70
CA GLU A 424 2.51 -0.55 2.26
C GLU A 424 2.75 -1.78 1.35
N ALA A 425 2.16 -2.93 1.68
CA ALA A 425 2.23 -4.12 0.84
C ALA A 425 1.59 -3.89 -0.53
N LEU A 426 0.41 -3.27 -0.56
CA LEU A 426 -0.27 -2.90 -1.79
C LEU A 426 0.59 -1.91 -2.60
N ARG A 427 1.26 -0.95 -1.95
CA ARG A 427 2.20 -0.01 -2.58
C ARG A 427 3.33 -0.73 -3.30
N LEU A 428 4.00 -1.63 -2.57
CA LEU A 428 5.18 -2.34 -3.05
C LEU A 428 4.81 -3.29 -4.19
N SER A 429 3.59 -3.83 -4.17
CA SER A 429 3.05 -4.69 -5.23
C SER A 429 2.61 -3.95 -6.48
N ARG A 430 2.57 -2.61 -6.45
CA ARG A 430 2.00 -1.76 -7.52
C ARG A 430 0.57 -2.12 -7.90
N ALA A 431 -0.17 -2.74 -6.98
CA ALA A 431 -1.57 -3.06 -7.20
C ALA A 431 -2.40 -1.77 -7.33
N ASP A 432 -3.44 -1.78 -8.16
CA ASP A 432 -4.42 -0.70 -8.25
C ASP A 432 -5.43 -0.75 -7.09
N LEU A 433 -4.89 -1.02 -5.89
CA LEU A 433 -5.59 -1.17 -4.63
C LEU A 433 -5.03 -0.21 -3.59
N THR A 434 -5.88 0.13 -2.63
CA THR A 434 -5.52 0.98 -1.49
C THR A 434 -6.30 0.53 -0.27
N CYS A 435 -5.63 0.42 0.87
CA CYS A 435 -6.32 0.19 2.14
C CYS A 435 -7.04 1.47 2.57
N LEU A 436 -8.30 1.38 2.98
CA LEU A 436 -9.08 2.51 3.47
C LEU A 436 -9.25 2.46 4.99
N ASP A 437 -9.49 1.27 5.54
CA ASP A 437 -9.82 1.09 6.96
C ASP A 437 -9.52 -0.35 7.40
N ALA A 438 -9.34 -0.54 8.70
CA ALA A 438 -9.38 -1.85 9.34
C ALA A 438 -10.01 -1.70 10.72
N GLY A 439 -10.73 -2.72 11.18
CA GLY A 439 -11.39 -2.66 12.48
C GLY A 439 -11.97 -4.00 12.89
N THR A 440 -12.75 -3.97 13.96
CA THR A 440 -13.54 -5.12 14.42
C THR A 440 -15.00 -4.75 14.42
N ASP A 441 -15.84 -5.63 13.89
CA ASP A 441 -17.28 -5.48 13.91
C ASP A 441 -17.81 -5.53 15.35
N ALA A 442 -18.48 -4.47 15.81
CA ALA A 442 -19.02 -4.40 17.16
C ALA A 442 -20.10 -5.47 17.45
N THR A 443 -20.78 -5.96 16.42
CA THR A 443 -21.88 -6.92 16.50
C THR A 443 -21.37 -8.36 16.37
N THR A 444 -20.57 -8.63 15.34
CA THR A 444 -20.08 -9.99 15.06
C THR A 444 -18.74 -10.30 15.73
N ASN A 445 -18.04 -9.26 16.22
CA ASN A 445 -16.67 -9.33 16.72
C ASN A 445 -15.65 -9.86 15.71
N ARG A 446 -15.99 -9.80 14.41
CA ARG A 446 -15.11 -10.22 13.30
C ARG A 446 -14.19 -9.08 12.88
N ALA A 447 -12.94 -9.41 12.65
CA ALA A 447 -11.91 -8.48 12.19
C ALA A 447 -12.08 -8.22 10.68
N TYR A 448 -12.19 -6.95 10.27
CA TYR A 448 -12.36 -6.58 8.86
C TYR A 448 -11.23 -5.68 8.36
N VAL A 449 -10.98 -5.73 7.05
CA VAL A 449 -10.16 -4.76 6.30
C VAL A 449 -10.96 -4.23 5.11
N THR A 450 -10.99 -2.92 4.93
CA THR A 450 -11.66 -2.28 3.79
C THR A 450 -10.63 -1.80 2.78
N VAL A 451 -10.79 -2.17 1.51
CA VAL A 451 -9.93 -1.75 0.41
C VAL A 451 -10.71 -1.13 -0.74
N LEU A 452 -10.08 -0.18 -1.43
CA LEU A 452 -10.55 0.43 -2.67
C LEU A 452 -9.80 -0.17 -3.85
N LEU A 453 -10.52 -0.79 -4.79
CA LEU A 453 -10.00 -1.27 -6.06
C LEU A 453 -10.42 -0.32 -7.19
N ARG A 454 -9.45 0.14 -7.99
CA ARG A 454 -9.74 0.87 -9.23
C ARG A 454 -9.82 -0.10 -10.40
N PHE A 455 -11.00 -0.23 -10.99
CA PHE A 455 -11.23 -1.14 -12.11
C PHE A 455 -11.27 -0.43 -13.47
N ALA A 456 -10.98 -1.21 -14.52
CA ALA A 456 -10.91 -0.72 -15.88
C ALA A 456 -12.29 -0.36 -16.44
N PRO A 457 -12.39 0.61 -17.36
CA PRO A 457 -13.59 0.80 -18.16
C PRO A 457 -13.77 -0.37 -19.14
N MET A 458 -14.97 -0.46 -19.74
CA MET A 458 -15.39 -1.54 -20.67
C MET A 458 -14.48 -1.71 -21.91
N VAL A 459 -13.56 -0.77 -22.17
CA VAL A 459 -12.59 -0.85 -23.27
C VAL A 459 -11.57 -1.99 -23.10
N VAL A 460 -11.41 -2.51 -21.88
CA VAL A 460 -10.50 -3.64 -21.60
C VAL A 460 -10.98 -4.96 -22.21
N VAL A 461 -12.28 -5.08 -22.49
CA VAL A 461 -12.88 -6.27 -23.10
C VAL A 461 -12.69 -6.21 -24.61
N ALA A 462 -11.96 -7.17 -25.15
CA ALA A 462 -11.68 -7.29 -26.58
C ALA A 462 -12.89 -7.81 -27.36
N ASP A 463 -12.82 -7.68 -28.70
CA ASP A 463 -13.72 -8.38 -29.61
C ASP A 463 -13.41 -9.89 -29.57
N GLU A 464 -14.39 -10.72 -29.94
CA GLU A 464 -14.22 -12.17 -29.99
C GLU A 464 -13.31 -12.54 -31.17
N VAL A 465 -12.39 -13.47 -30.93
CA VAL A 465 -11.57 -14.04 -32.00
C VAL A 465 -12.17 -15.37 -32.39
N VAL A 466 -12.66 -15.45 -33.62
CA VAL A 466 -13.25 -16.66 -34.18
C VAL A 466 -12.28 -17.26 -35.16
N GLU A 467 -11.96 -18.54 -34.98
CA GLU A 467 -11.19 -19.31 -35.94
C GLU A 467 -12.11 -19.83 -37.04
N GLY A 468 -11.91 -19.33 -38.26
CA GLY A 468 -12.66 -19.79 -39.42
C GLY A 468 -12.27 -21.22 -39.80
N SER A 469 -13.11 -21.88 -40.60
CA SER A 469 -12.84 -23.23 -41.14
C SER A 469 -11.55 -23.34 -41.96
N ASN A 470 -10.99 -22.20 -42.39
CA ASN A 470 -9.72 -22.09 -43.10
C ASN A 470 -8.50 -21.88 -42.17
N GLY A 471 -8.68 -21.98 -40.84
CA GLY A 471 -7.64 -21.70 -39.84
C GLY A 471 -7.28 -20.22 -39.70
N ARG A 472 -7.95 -19.31 -40.42
CA ARG A 472 -7.74 -17.87 -40.25
C ARG A 472 -8.54 -17.36 -39.06
N ARG A 473 -7.85 -16.71 -38.14
CA ARG A 473 -8.47 -15.97 -37.04
C ARG A 473 -9.07 -14.68 -37.58
N SER A 474 -10.33 -14.42 -37.28
CA SER A 474 -11.02 -13.17 -37.63
C SER A 474 -11.66 -12.55 -36.39
N ARG A 475 -11.76 -11.21 -36.38
CA ARG A 475 -12.45 -10.46 -35.31
C ARG A 475 -13.95 -10.51 -35.56
N ARG A 476 -14.70 -11.00 -34.58
CA ARG A 476 -16.15 -10.85 -34.52
C ARG A 476 -16.48 -9.83 -33.43
N PRO A 477 -17.21 -8.75 -33.75
CA PRO A 477 -17.77 -7.87 -32.74
C PRO A 477 -18.63 -8.68 -31.77
N ARG A 478 -18.35 -8.57 -30.48
CA ARG A 478 -19.19 -9.18 -29.45
C ARG A 478 -20.51 -8.45 -29.32
N THR A 479 -21.56 -9.20 -29.03
CA THR A 479 -22.83 -8.63 -28.60
C THR A 479 -22.67 -7.89 -27.27
N PRO A 480 -23.54 -6.92 -26.94
CA PRO A 480 -23.50 -6.22 -25.66
C PRO A 480 -23.48 -7.17 -24.46
N ARG A 481 -24.31 -8.21 -24.49
CA ARG A 481 -24.38 -9.26 -23.45
C ARG A 481 -23.07 -10.03 -23.29
N GLU A 482 -22.45 -10.48 -24.39
CA GLU A 482 -21.17 -11.21 -24.35
C GLU A 482 -20.06 -10.32 -23.74
N ARG A 483 -19.99 -9.06 -24.16
CA ARG A 483 -19.01 -8.11 -23.59
C ARG A 483 -19.23 -7.91 -22.10
N GLN A 484 -20.48 -7.78 -21.69
CA GLN A 484 -20.85 -7.57 -20.31
C GLN A 484 -20.53 -8.78 -19.43
N GLN A 485 -20.73 -9.99 -19.94
CA GLN A 485 -20.38 -11.22 -19.23
C GLN A 485 -18.86 -11.31 -19.00
N VAL A 486 -18.05 -11.02 -20.02
CA VAL A 486 -16.58 -11.00 -19.89
C VAL A 486 -16.14 -9.90 -18.92
N TYR A 487 -16.77 -8.72 -18.97
CA TYR A 487 -16.50 -7.62 -18.03
C TYR A 487 -16.81 -8.00 -16.58
N ALA A 488 -17.98 -8.60 -16.33
CA ALA A 488 -18.38 -9.05 -14.99
C ALA A 488 -17.47 -10.17 -14.47
N ALA A 489 -17.07 -11.13 -15.31
CA ALA A 489 -16.12 -12.17 -14.95
C ALA A 489 -14.72 -11.59 -14.65
N GLY A 490 -14.26 -10.62 -15.44
CA GLY A 490 -13.00 -9.90 -15.19
C GLY A 490 -13.03 -9.10 -13.90
N LEU A 491 -14.15 -8.42 -13.60
CA LEU A 491 -14.38 -7.72 -12.34
C LEU A 491 -14.32 -8.68 -11.15
N ALA A 492 -15.06 -9.80 -11.23
CA ALA A 492 -15.08 -10.82 -10.19
C ALA A 492 -13.67 -11.41 -9.96
N SER A 493 -12.95 -11.67 -11.05
CA SER A 493 -11.57 -12.17 -11.01
C SER A 493 -10.63 -11.18 -10.31
N ALA A 494 -10.73 -9.88 -10.61
CA ALA A 494 -9.93 -8.85 -9.98
C ALA A 494 -10.27 -8.63 -8.50
N VAL A 495 -11.55 -8.62 -8.14
CA VAL A 495 -12.00 -8.48 -6.75
C VAL A 495 -11.57 -9.67 -5.90
N LEU A 496 -11.67 -10.89 -6.42
CA LEU A 496 -11.21 -12.08 -5.71
C LEU A 496 -9.68 -12.10 -5.57
N ALA A 497 -8.94 -11.65 -6.58
CA ALA A 497 -7.49 -11.49 -6.49
C ALA A 497 -7.09 -10.44 -5.44
N ALA A 498 -7.78 -9.29 -5.43
CA ALA A 498 -7.63 -8.25 -4.43
C ALA A 498 -7.83 -8.76 -3.01
N THR A 499 -8.90 -9.54 -2.81
CA THR A 499 -9.24 -10.13 -1.51
C THR A 499 -8.14 -11.09 -1.04
N LYS A 500 -7.71 -12.03 -1.90
CA LYS A 500 -6.60 -12.95 -1.59
C LYS A 500 -5.30 -12.23 -1.26
N GLN A 501 -5.03 -11.11 -1.93
CA GLN A 501 -3.85 -10.29 -1.66
C GLN A 501 -3.92 -9.61 -0.29
N VAL A 502 -5.12 -9.19 0.15
CA VAL A 502 -5.32 -8.64 1.50
C VAL A 502 -5.21 -9.75 2.55
N ASP A 503 -5.85 -10.90 2.33
CA ASP A 503 -5.79 -12.06 3.22
C ASP A 503 -4.37 -12.60 3.41
N SER A 504 -3.51 -12.42 2.40
CA SER A 504 -2.10 -12.81 2.49
C SER A 504 -1.29 -11.85 3.35
N VAL A 505 -1.76 -10.63 3.62
CA VAL A 505 -1.01 -9.59 4.36
C VAL A 505 -1.63 -9.28 5.72
N ALA A 506 -2.93 -9.51 5.90
CA ALA A 506 -3.66 -9.29 7.15
C ALA A 506 -4.03 -10.64 7.79
N PRO A 507 -3.10 -11.31 8.52
CA PRO A 507 -3.33 -12.63 9.06
C PRO A 507 -4.42 -12.68 10.14
N GLY A 508 -4.73 -11.56 10.80
CA GLY A 508 -5.81 -11.46 11.79
C GLY A 508 -7.17 -11.06 11.22
N ALA A 509 -7.29 -10.79 9.91
CA ALA A 509 -8.56 -10.41 9.30
C ALA A 509 -9.43 -11.66 9.03
N ASP A 510 -10.72 -11.53 9.34
CA ASP A 510 -11.78 -12.50 9.03
C ASP A 510 -12.53 -12.09 7.75
N ASP A 511 -12.70 -10.78 7.54
CA ASP A 511 -13.49 -10.21 6.44
C ASP A 511 -12.71 -9.18 5.63
N VAL A 512 -12.91 -9.17 4.31
CA VAL A 512 -12.41 -8.12 3.42
C VAL A 512 -13.57 -7.42 2.74
N ASN A 513 -13.74 -6.14 3.07
CA ASN A 513 -14.68 -5.25 2.40
C ASN A 513 -14.00 -4.66 1.16
N VAL A 514 -14.57 -4.87 -0.01
CA VAL A 514 -14.03 -4.35 -1.27
C VAL A 514 -14.98 -3.32 -1.86
N VAL A 515 -14.48 -2.10 -2.05
CA VAL A 515 -15.14 -1.04 -2.81
C VAL A 515 -14.48 -0.94 -4.17
N VAL A 516 -15.24 -1.06 -5.24
CA VAL A 516 -14.71 -0.91 -6.61
C VAL A 516 -15.23 0.35 -7.25
N VAL A 517 -14.30 1.15 -7.76
CA VAL A 517 -14.59 2.33 -8.55
C VAL A 517 -14.05 2.18 -9.96
N ARG A 518 -14.75 2.74 -10.94
CA ARG A 518 -14.23 2.86 -12.31
C ARG A 518 -14.25 4.33 -12.75
N PRO A 519 -13.38 4.73 -13.71
CA PRO A 519 -13.49 6.02 -14.35
C PRO A 519 -14.85 6.19 -15.02
N THR A 520 -15.44 7.38 -14.90
CA THR A 520 -16.68 7.72 -15.62
C THR A 520 -16.42 7.76 -17.13
N ARG A 521 -17.46 7.62 -17.96
CA ARG A 521 -17.32 7.61 -19.44
C ARG A 521 -16.64 8.86 -20.01
N ASN A 522 -16.80 10.01 -19.34
CA ASN A 522 -16.16 11.28 -19.70
C ASN A 522 -14.79 11.50 -19.04
N ASN A 523 -14.30 10.53 -18.26
CA ASN A 523 -13.08 10.62 -17.44
C ASN A 523 -13.05 11.82 -16.46
N ALA A 524 -14.20 12.45 -16.19
CA ALA A 524 -14.29 13.60 -15.30
C ALA A 524 -14.28 13.21 -13.80
N GLY A 525 -14.29 11.92 -13.50
CA GLY A 525 -14.22 11.42 -12.13
C GLY A 525 -14.32 9.90 -12.06
N VAL A 526 -14.81 9.41 -10.93
CA VAL A 526 -15.07 7.99 -10.70
C VAL A 526 -16.50 7.76 -10.25
N GLU A 527 -16.98 6.56 -10.57
CA GLU A 527 -18.26 6.02 -10.12
C GLU A 527 -18.05 4.66 -9.43
N PRO A 528 -18.72 4.40 -8.31
CA PRO A 528 -18.71 3.10 -7.68
C PRO A 528 -19.50 2.11 -8.53
N ILE A 529 -18.99 0.88 -8.68
CA ILE A 529 -19.68 -0.19 -9.44
C ILE A 529 -19.90 -1.44 -8.62
N TYR A 530 -19.20 -1.57 -7.48
CA TYR A 530 -19.32 -2.70 -6.60
C TYR A 530 -18.95 -2.33 -5.17
N VAL A 531 -19.68 -2.87 -4.21
CA VAL A 531 -19.37 -2.92 -2.78
C VAL A 531 -19.76 -4.30 -2.28
N GLY A 532 -18.89 -4.95 -1.50
CA GLY A 532 -19.26 -6.21 -0.87
C GLY A 532 -18.21 -6.70 0.12
N THR A 533 -18.57 -7.74 0.86
CA THR A 533 -17.78 -8.31 1.95
C THR A 533 -17.46 -9.75 1.66
N PHE A 534 -16.18 -10.12 1.75
CA PHE A 534 -15.73 -11.48 1.54
C PHE A 534 -15.24 -12.06 2.87
N ASP A 535 -15.84 -13.18 3.25
CA ASP A 535 -15.34 -14.03 4.33
C ASP A 535 -14.06 -14.74 3.87
N ARG A 536 -13.04 -14.76 4.72
CA ARG A 536 -11.74 -15.35 4.41
C ARG A 536 -11.81 -16.85 4.18
N GLU A 537 -12.64 -17.59 4.91
CA GLU A 537 -12.81 -19.03 4.73
C GLU A 537 -13.45 -19.31 3.37
N ASP A 538 -14.49 -18.54 2.99
CA ASP A 538 -15.15 -18.65 1.69
C ASP A 538 -14.18 -18.43 0.53
N VAL A 539 -13.22 -17.51 0.69
CA VAL A 539 -12.19 -17.22 -0.32
C VAL A 539 -11.10 -18.30 -0.34
N ALA A 540 -10.64 -18.75 0.82
CA ALA A 540 -9.53 -19.69 0.97
C ALA A 540 -9.89 -21.13 0.57
N LEU A 541 -11.11 -21.58 0.88
CA LEU A 541 -11.59 -22.93 0.56
C LEU A 541 -11.95 -23.09 -0.92
N ARG A 542 -11.98 -21.98 -1.67
CA ARG A 542 -12.42 -22.00 -3.06
C ARG A 542 -11.38 -22.59 -3.99
N HIS A 543 -11.82 -23.52 -4.84
CA HIS A 543 -10.97 -24.09 -5.88
C HIS A 543 -10.44 -22.98 -6.82
N PRO A 544 -9.14 -22.96 -7.17
CA PRO A 544 -8.56 -21.90 -8.01
C PRO A 544 -9.24 -21.72 -9.37
N GLU A 545 -9.79 -22.80 -9.94
CA GLU A 545 -10.48 -22.80 -11.24
C GLU A 545 -11.98 -22.49 -11.15
N ALA A 546 -12.54 -22.31 -9.96
CA ALA A 546 -13.96 -22.00 -9.81
C ALA A 546 -14.28 -20.60 -10.38
N ASP A 547 -15.41 -20.47 -11.06
CA ASP A 547 -15.89 -19.18 -11.59
C ASP A 547 -15.99 -18.15 -10.44
N PRO A 548 -15.28 -17.01 -10.48
CA PRO A 548 -15.32 -16.03 -9.41
C PRO A 548 -16.69 -15.35 -9.25
N LEU A 549 -17.50 -15.27 -10.31
CA LEU A 549 -18.70 -14.43 -10.38
C LEU A 549 -19.80 -14.75 -9.36
N PRO A 550 -20.17 -16.01 -9.08
CA PRO A 550 -21.19 -16.33 -8.07
C PRO A 550 -20.86 -15.80 -6.68
N LEU A 551 -19.58 -15.86 -6.27
CA LEU A 551 -19.15 -15.32 -4.98
C LEU A 551 -19.21 -13.80 -4.96
N LEU A 552 -18.78 -13.12 -6.04
CA LEU A 552 -18.92 -11.66 -6.17
C LEU A 552 -20.37 -11.22 -5.99
N VAL A 553 -21.32 -11.93 -6.60
CA VAL A 553 -22.74 -11.58 -6.49
C VAL A 553 -23.27 -11.86 -5.08
N ALA A 554 -22.85 -12.95 -4.45
CA ALA A 554 -23.26 -13.31 -3.08
C ALA A 554 -22.72 -12.33 -2.03
N SER A 555 -21.48 -11.85 -2.18
CA SER A 555 -20.85 -10.91 -1.26
C SER A 555 -21.37 -9.47 -1.38
N ALA A 556 -22.11 -9.16 -2.43
CA ALA A 556 -22.65 -7.83 -2.72
C ALA A 556 -23.98 -7.52 -2.01
N ALA A 557 -24.43 -8.32 -1.05
CA ALA A 557 -25.81 -8.25 -0.58
C ALA A 557 -26.13 -6.99 0.25
N PRO A 558 -27.34 -6.38 0.10
CA PRO A 558 -28.34 -6.62 -0.95
C PRO A 558 -28.13 -5.77 -2.22
N ASP A 559 -27.53 -4.58 -2.16
CA ASP A 559 -27.47 -3.60 -3.26
C ASP A 559 -26.05 -3.23 -3.71
N GLY A 560 -25.07 -4.04 -3.30
CA GLY A 560 -23.65 -3.84 -3.55
C GLY A 560 -23.20 -4.10 -4.99
N ILE A 561 -24.05 -4.66 -5.86
CA ILE A 561 -23.80 -4.74 -7.31
C ILE A 561 -25.11 -4.62 -8.07
N ARG A 562 -25.12 -3.79 -9.11
CA ARG A 562 -26.27 -3.66 -10.02
C ARG A 562 -25.96 -4.29 -11.36
N LEU A 563 -26.70 -5.36 -11.66
CA LEU A 563 -26.73 -6.01 -12.97
C LEU A 563 -28.10 -5.72 -13.61
N LEU A 564 -28.18 -4.64 -14.39
CA LEU A 564 -29.44 -4.14 -14.94
C LEU A 564 -29.71 -4.65 -16.37
N GLY A 565 -30.99 -4.81 -16.70
CA GLY A 565 -31.45 -5.15 -18.04
C GLY A 565 -31.24 -6.61 -18.46
N PRO A 566 -31.68 -6.98 -19.68
CA PRO A 566 -31.56 -8.34 -20.21
C PRO A 566 -30.10 -8.78 -20.42
N ASP A 567 -29.20 -7.80 -20.57
CA ASP A 567 -27.76 -8.01 -20.81
C ASP A 567 -26.94 -8.06 -19.51
N ARG A 568 -27.58 -7.85 -18.35
CA ARG A 568 -26.93 -7.81 -17.02
C ARG A 568 -25.79 -6.79 -16.96
N GLU A 569 -26.04 -5.57 -17.41
CA GLU A 569 -25.05 -4.48 -17.40
C GLU A 569 -24.60 -4.15 -15.98
N VAL A 570 -23.27 -4.16 -15.75
CA VAL A 570 -22.65 -3.65 -14.52
C VAL A 570 -22.75 -2.13 -14.54
N THR A 571 -23.77 -1.62 -13.86
CA THR A 571 -24.04 -0.18 -13.78
C THR A 571 -23.43 0.43 -12.53
N ALA A 572 -23.25 1.75 -12.55
CA ALA A 572 -22.84 2.48 -11.36
C ALA A 572 -23.87 2.30 -10.23
N LEU A 573 -23.37 2.16 -9.00
CA LEU A 573 -24.19 2.25 -7.80
C LEU A 573 -24.60 3.71 -7.58
N ASP A 574 -25.85 3.94 -7.20
CA ASP A 574 -26.33 5.23 -6.75
C ASP A 574 -26.00 5.38 -5.25
N PRO A 575 -25.03 6.24 -4.87
CA PRO A 575 -24.61 6.36 -3.49
C PRO A 575 -25.71 6.89 -2.56
N ALA A 576 -26.79 7.47 -3.10
CA ALA A 576 -27.90 7.98 -2.30
C ALA A 576 -28.98 6.92 -2.04
N ARG A 577 -29.05 5.86 -2.86
CA ARG A 577 -30.13 4.86 -2.81
C ARG A 577 -29.66 3.47 -2.42
N ASP A 578 -28.46 3.09 -2.86
CA ASP A 578 -28.02 1.69 -2.82
C ASP A 578 -27.04 1.39 -1.70
N VAL A 579 -26.41 2.43 -1.17
CA VAL A 579 -25.25 2.25 -0.31
C VAL A 579 -25.23 3.35 0.73
N ASP A 580 -24.61 3.04 1.86
CA ASP A 580 -24.62 3.94 3.00
C ASP A 580 -23.88 5.27 2.70
N ARG A 581 -24.21 6.33 3.46
CA ARG A 581 -23.63 7.70 3.38
C ARG A 581 -22.10 7.71 3.28
N SER A 582 -21.53 6.74 3.93
CA SER A 582 -20.13 6.39 3.95
C SER A 582 -19.48 6.09 2.58
N LEU A 583 -20.16 5.34 1.68
CA LEU A 583 -19.66 5.18 0.31
C LEU A 583 -19.69 6.50 -0.44
N HIS A 584 -20.71 7.33 -0.21
CA HIS A 584 -20.78 8.67 -0.79
C HIS A 584 -19.56 9.51 -0.38
N GLU A 585 -19.14 9.43 0.89
CA GLU A 585 -17.93 10.08 1.39
C GLU A 585 -16.66 9.55 0.70
N ILE A 586 -16.52 8.22 0.52
CA ILE A 586 -15.41 7.60 -0.23
C ILE A 586 -15.37 8.11 -1.68
N VAL A 587 -16.49 8.05 -2.38
CA VAL A 587 -16.59 8.45 -3.79
C VAL A 587 -16.32 9.95 -3.95
N ALA A 588 -16.84 10.78 -3.04
CA ALA A 588 -16.58 12.21 -3.02
C ALA A 588 -15.09 12.50 -2.79
N ALA A 589 -14.45 11.81 -1.85
CA ALA A 589 -13.02 11.92 -1.61
C ALA A 589 -12.19 11.49 -2.84
N CYS A 590 -12.56 10.39 -3.51
CA CYS A 590 -11.90 9.94 -4.73
C CYS A 590 -12.03 10.98 -5.86
N ARG A 591 -13.23 11.55 -6.05
CA ARG A 591 -13.47 12.60 -7.04
C ARG A 591 -12.64 13.84 -6.75
N SER A 592 -12.57 14.26 -5.48
CA SER A 592 -11.74 15.39 -5.06
C SER A 592 -10.25 15.13 -5.31
N ALA A 593 -9.75 13.93 -4.99
CA ALA A 593 -8.35 13.58 -5.22
C ALA A 593 -7.96 13.55 -6.71
N LEU A 594 -8.89 13.15 -7.59
CA LEU A 594 -8.65 13.05 -9.03
C LEU A 594 -8.81 14.37 -9.79
N ASN A 595 -9.54 15.34 -9.23
CA ASN A 595 -9.79 16.60 -9.91
C ASN A 595 -8.49 17.44 -9.97
N PRO A 596 -7.99 17.78 -11.18
CA PRO A 596 -6.75 18.56 -11.31
C PRO A 596 -6.88 19.99 -10.79
N ALA A 597 -8.10 20.54 -10.66
CA ALA A 597 -8.34 21.93 -10.26
C ALA A 597 -8.16 22.20 -8.75
N THR A 598 -7.99 21.16 -7.93
CA THR A 598 -7.78 21.26 -6.47
C THR A 598 -6.31 21.30 -6.05
N ARG A 599 -5.39 21.59 -6.97
CA ARG A 599 -3.94 21.77 -6.70
C ARG A 599 -3.51 23.22 -6.80
#